data_AF-A0A9W7F1I7-F1
#
_entry.id   AF-A0A9W7F1I7-F1
#
_cell.length_a   1.000
_cell.length_b   1.000
_cell.length_c   1.000
_cell.angle_alpha   90.00
_cell.angle_beta   90.00
_cell.angle_gamma   90.00
#
_symmetry.space_group_name_H-M   'P 1'
#
loop_
_entity.id
_entity.type
_entity.pdbx_description
1 polymer ?
#
loop_
_entity_poly.entity_id
_entity_poly.type
_entity_poly.pdbx_seq_one_letter_code
_entity_poly.pdbx_strand_id
1 'polypeptide(L)'
;MKRSSSSVPLDEEVESQRCQTSDAAIDMQPAKDDQIMDTEPPPPTLVTSSTFLSAHQTSPLPIIDLRSPSEFTSSRLTNLSSPLVNLPFPSLLSSGLGCSLPPRSVPFDLILPSSPPPLTILSFFTSKLSSATNSSRTPWLVRNYIITLSTFSTEFLTDVPQSIPGPRLWKPSVIVEEVLCEILREGGEGSVVDLGSGAGRDVAFLAENFPNSHFYGIDNHKGSSKRCLPLWCSRGVSETTHLVNINLKKLDVFFEFLEGQRPVRMCYAVRYLNRPLMAELGKSMREGEVFAIEHFVVNEDGSFPFDHPRIAEVLQLDEMERFFPEKDWTVLHKKIVKDSDAGRSLLNFCVRRK
;
A
#
# COMPACT_ATOMS: atom_id res chain seq x y z
N MET A 1 46.07 49.06 -22.56
CA MET A 1 45.00 49.45 -21.63
C MET A 1 44.63 48.24 -20.78
N LYS A 2 45.23 48.17 -19.58
CA LYS A 2 45.02 47.11 -18.58
C LYS A 2 43.85 47.54 -17.69
N ARG A 3 42.85 46.67 -17.51
CA ARG A 3 41.73 46.91 -16.57
C ARG A 3 42.11 46.38 -15.20
N SER A 4 41.98 47.27 -14.22
CA SER A 4 42.23 47.11 -12.79
C SER A 4 41.16 46.25 -12.14
N SER A 5 41.58 45.23 -11.40
CA SER A 5 40.77 44.46 -10.46
C SER A 5 40.80 45.14 -9.09
N SER A 6 39.67 45.68 -8.64
CA SER A 6 39.49 46.22 -7.29
C SER A 6 39.05 45.11 -6.33
N SER A 7 39.86 44.91 -5.29
CA SER A 7 39.60 44.10 -4.10
C SER A 7 38.57 44.78 -3.19
N VAL A 8 37.62 44.01 -2.66
CA VAL A 8 36.74 44.40 -1.55
C VAL A 8 37.08 43.51 -0.35
N PRO A 9 37.33 44.07 0.85
CA PRO A 9 37.47 43.29 2.07
C PRO A 9 36.09 43.04 2.71
N LEU A 10 35.89 41.84 3.25
CA LEU A 10 34.76 41.50 4.12
C LEU A 10 35.35 41.25 5.51
N ASP A 11 35.27 42.26 6.36
CA ASP A 11 35.30 42.13 7.81
C ASP A 11 33.91 42.52 8.31
N GLU A 12 33.26 41.63 9.05
CA GLU A 12 32.41 42.00 10.19
C GLU A 12 32.11 40.73 11.00
N GLU A 13 32.82 40.62 12.12
CA GLU A 13 32.54 39.74 13.24
C GLU A 13 31.19 40.15 13.88
N VAL A 14 30.29 39.18 14.03
CA VAL A 14 29.10 39.34 14.88
C VAL A 14 29.29 38.47 16.12
N GLU A 15 29.73 39.12 17.20
CA GLU A 15 29.60 38.61 18.57
C GLU A 15 28.12 38.45 18.90
N SER A 16 27.68 37.20 19.11
CA SER A 16 26.37 36.92 19.71
C SER A 16 26.55 36.62 21.21
N GLN A 17 25.97 37.50 22.01
CA GLN A 17 25.91 37.41 23.46
C GLN A 17 25.11 36.18 23.90
N ARG A 18 25.71 35.42 24.81
CA ARG A 18 25.09 34.31 25.55
C ARG A 18 23.95 34.83 26.43
N CYS A 19 22.73 34.35 26.19
CA CYS A 19 21.66 34.39 27.17
C CYS A 19 21.70 33.07 27.95
N GLN A 20 22.04 33.15 29.25
CA GLN A 20 21.95 32.03 30.19
C GLN A 20 20.52 31.97 30.72
N THR A 21 19.74 30.99 30.30
CA THR A 21 18.53 30.57 31.02
C THR A 21 18.81 29.21 31.66
N SER A 22 18.68 29.21 32.99
CA SER A 22 18.71 28.05 33.85
C SER A 22 17.35 27.36 33.81
N ASP A 23 17.26 26.22 33.13
CA ASP A 23 16.09 25.34 33.22
C ASP A 23 16.47 24.01 33.87
N ALA A 24 15.71 23.66 34.90
CA ALA A 24 15.84 22.46 35.70
C ALA A 24 15.56 21.22 34.84
N ALA A 25 16.54 20.34 34.76
CA ALA A 25 16.38 19.01 34.18
C ALA A 25 15.44 18.18 35.06
N ILE A 26 14.21 17.95 34.58
CA ILE A 26 13.35 16.88 35.07
C ILE A 26 13.76 15.62 34.29
N ASP A 27 14.46 14.72 34.99
CA ASP A 27 14.85 13.40 34.53
C ASP A 27 13.60 12.52 34.38
N MET A 28 12.92 12.62 33.24
CA MET A 28 11.91 11.66 32.84
C MET A 28 12.61 10.44 32.26
N GLN A 29 12.79 9.42 33.10
CA GLN A 29 13.15 8.10 32.60
C GLN A 29 12.09 7.64 31.60
N PRO A 30 12.47 7.24 30.38
CA PRO A 30 11.52 6.70 29.42
C PRO A 30 10.89 5.44 30.02
N ALA A 31 9.57 5.35 29.92
CA ALA A 31 8.84 4.13 30.24
C ALA A 31 9.52 2.97 29.50
N LYS A 32 9.91 1.93 30.25
CA LYS A 32 10.35 0.68 29.66
C LYS A 32 9.13 0.08 28.97
N ASP A 33 8.99 0.36 27.68
CA ASP A 33 8.08 -0.39 26.83
C ASP A 33 8.38 -1.87 27.03
N ASP A 34 7.34 -2.63 27.37
CA ASP A 34 7.39 -4.08 27.43
C ASP A 34 7.94 -4.57 26.09
N GLN A 35 9.22 -4.95 26.07
CA GLN A 35 9.82 -5.64 24.95
C GLN A 35 9.03 -6.94 24.79
N ILE A 36 8.07 -6.93 23.87
CA ILE A 36 7.49 -8.15 23.31
C ILE A 36 8.71 -8.95 22.83
N MET A 37 9.05 -9.99 23.58
CA MET A 37 10.14 -10.87 23.18
C MET A 37 9.75 -11.42 21.82
N ASP A 38 10.48 -11.01 20.78
CA ASP A 38 10.39 -11.54 19.42
C ASP A 38 10.72 -13.03 19.46
N THR A 39 9.73 -13.83 19.84
CA THR A 39 9.80 -15.28 19.72
C THR A 39 9.72 -15.57 18.24
N GLU A 40 10.80 -16.11 17.67
CA GLU A 40 10.79 -16.52 16.27
C GLU A 40 9.58 -17.45 16.05
N PRO A 41 8.76 -17.19 15.02
CA PRO A 41 7.61 -18.03 14.73
C PRO A 41 8.08 -19.47 14.50
N PRO A 42 7.30 -20.48 14.92
CA PRO A 42 7.67 -21.87 14.72
C PRO A 42 7.94 -22.14 13.24
N PRO A 43 8.90 -23.01 12.90
CA PRO A 43 9.21 -23.32 11.52
C PRO A 43 7.97 -23.92 10.85
N PRO A 44 7.73 -23.57 9.57
CA PRO A 44 6.57 -24.08 8.86
C PRO A 44 6.63 -25.61 8.71
N THR A 45 5.48 -26.26 8.85
CA THR A 45 5.38 -27.72 8.86
C THR A 45 4.73 -28.25 7.59
N LEU A 46 5.26 -29.38 7.07
CA LEU A 46 4.58 -30.15 6.03
C LEU A 46 3.45 -30.94 6.68
N VAL A 47 2.20 -30.72 6.24
CA VAL A 47 1.02 -31.36 6.84
C VAL A 47 0.26 -32.21 5.84
N THR A 48 -0.32 -33.31 6.33
CA THR A 48 -1.29 -34.11 5.57
C THR A 48 -2.65 -33.41 5.52
N SER A 49 -3.51 -33.80 4.58
CA SER A 49 -4.87 -33.24 4.45
C SER A 49 -5.70 -33.34 5.72
N SER A 50 -5.64 -34.48 6.42
CA SER A 50 -6.43 -34.69 7.65
C SER A 50 -5.97 -33.79 8.79
N THR A 51 -4.66 -33.65 8.97
CA THR A 51 -4.07 -32.76 9.99
C THR A 51 -4.37 -31.30 9.66
N PHE A 52 -4.29 -30.94 8.38
CA PHE A 52 -4.63 -29.60 7.90
C PHE A 52 -6.10 -29.24 8.20
N LEU A 53 -7.06 -30.09 7.81
CA LEU A 53 -8.48 -29.82 8.01
C LEU A 53 -8.82 -29.65 9.51
N SER A 54 -8.27 -30.51 10.36
CA SER A 54 -8.46 -30.42 11.82
C SER A 54 -7.89 -29.11 12.40
N ALA A 55 -6.67 -28.73 12.00
CA ALA A 55 -6.06 -27.47 12.43
C ALA A 55 -6.82 -26.25 11.89
N HIS A 56 -7.30 -26.32 10.66
CA HIS A 56 -7.99 -25.21 10.01
C HIS A 56 -9.37 -24.92 10.62
N GLN A 57 -10.08 -25.96 11.09
CA GLN A 57 -11.35 -25.81 11.81
C GLN A 57 -11.19 -25.03 13.13
N THR A 58 -10.03 -25.10 13.77
CA THR A 58 -9.78 -24.44 15.06
C THR A 58 -9.14 -23.05 14.91
N SER A 59 -8.39 -22.81 13.83
CA SER A 59 -7.73 -21.53 13.56
C SER A 59 -7.74 -21.24 12.05
N PRO A 60 -8.82 -20.62 11.52
CA PRO A 60 -8.93 -20.33 10.10
C PRO A 60 -7.90 -19.28 9.68
N LEU A 61 -6.93 -19.70 8.86
CA LEU A 61 -5.98 -18.80 8.20
C LEU A 61 -6.30 -18.66 6.71
N PRO A 62 -5.96 -17.54 6.06
CA PRO A 62 -6.00 -17.46 4.60
C PRO A 62 -5.20 -18.60 3.96
N ILE A 63 -5.70 -19.13 2.85
CA ILE A 63 -5.02 -20.18 2.09
C ILE A 63 -4.70 -19.65 0.70
N ILE A 64 -3.45 -19.84 0.30
CA ILE A 64 -3.00 -19.52 -1.05
C ILE A 64 -2.74 -20.82 -1.79
N ASP A 65 -3.47 -21.00 -2.88
CA ASP A 65 -3.29 -22.14 -3.76
C ASP A 65 -2.32 -21.77 -4.89
N LEU A 66 -1.12 -22.36 -4.86
CA LEU A 66 -0.05 -22.07 -5.82
C LEU A 66 -0.10 -22.95 -7.07
N ARG A 67 -1.10 -23.84 -7.18
CA ARG A 67 -1.29 -24.73 -8.32
C ARG A 67 -1.71 -23.96 -9.58
N SER A 68 -1.57 -24.62 -10.74
CA SER A 68 -2.05 -24.04 -11.99
C SER A 68 -3.57 -23.79 -11.95
N PRO A 69 -4.10 -22.84 -12.74
CA PRO A 69 -5.54 -22.62 -12.82
C PRO A 69 -6.33 -23.88 -13.17
N SER A 70 -5.78 -24.76 -14.01
CA SER A 70 -6.38 -26.04 -14.37
C SER A 70 -6.45 -27.01 -13.19
N GLU A 71 -5.37 -27.17 -12.42
CA GLU A 71 -5.35 -28.01 -11.21
C GLU A 71 -6.24 -27.47 -10.11
N PHE A 72 -6.29 -26.14 -9.97
CA PHE A 72 -7.17 -25.46 -9.04
C PHE A 72 -8.63 -25.74 -9.40
N THR A 73 -9.01 -25.55 -10.67
CA THR A 73 -10.38 -25.76 -11.15
C THR A 73 -10.81 -27.22 -11.06
N SER A 74 -9.91 -28.18 -11.35
CA SER A 74 -10.25 -29.60 -11.30
C SER A 74 -10.41 -30.14 -9.87
N SER A 75 -9.83 -29.47 -8.87
CA SER A 75 -9.78 -29.97 -7.50
C SER A 75 -9.66 -28.81 -6.51
N ARG A 76 -10.68 -27.96 -6.44
CA ARG A 76 -10.70 -26.80 -5.54
C ARG A 76 -11.21 -27.18 -4.16
N LEU A 77 -10.51 -26.78 -3.10
CA LEU A 77 -11.01 -26.94 -1.74
C LEU A 77 -12.27 -26.09 -1.51
N THR A 78 -13.32 -26.70 -0.95
CA THR A 78 -14.58 -26.05 -0.55
C THR A 78 -14.88 -26.26 0.94
N ASN A 79 -15.98 -25.65 1.41
CA ASN A 79 -16.45 -25.76 2.79
C ASN A 79 -15.42 -25.30 3.81
N LEU A 80 -14.53 -24.38 3.40
CA LEU A 80 -13.56 -23.72 4.25
C LEU A 80 -14.17 -22.42 4.78
N SER A 81 -13.95 -22.13 6.06
CA SER A 81 -14.30 -20.84 6.67
C SER A 81 -13.33 -19.72 6.27
N SER A 82 -12.15 -20.07 5.77
CA SER A 82 -11.11 -19.11 5.35
C SER A 82 -11.18 -18.70 3.89
N PRO A 83 -10.64 -17.51 3.55
CA PRO A 83 -10.42 -17.13 2.17
C PRO A 83 -9.40 -18.06 1.49
N LEU A 84 -9.81 -18.69 0.41
CA LEU A 84 -8.96 -19.46 -0.51
C LEU A 84 -8.78 -18.68 -1.81
N VAL A 85 -7.52 -18.39 -2.17
CA VAL A 85 -7.18 -17.64 -3.39
C VAL A 85 -6.15 -18.42 -4.20
N ASN A 86 -6.43 -18.65 -5.48
CA ASN A 86 -5.46 -19.23 -6.40
C ASN A 86 -4.49 -18.14 -6.90
N LEU A 87 -3.21 -18.30 -6.56
CA LEU A 87 -2.11 -17.47 -7.05
C LEU A 87 -1.05 -18.41 -7.62
N PRO A 88 -1.20 -18.88 -8.87
CA PRO A 88 -0.27 -19.82 -9.46
C PRO A 88 1.19 -19.36 -9.30
N PHE A 89 2.06 -20.25 -8.83
CA PHE A 89 3.44 -19.86 -8.52
C PHE A 89 4.19 -19.19 -9.71
N PRO A 90 4.05 -19.65 -10.97
CA PRO A 90 4.65 -18.98 -12.11
C PRO A 90 4.19 -17.52 -12.29
N SER A 91 2.94 -17.21 -11.94
CA SER A 91 2.37 -15.88 -12.02
C SER A 91 2.91 -14.96 -10.91
N LEU A 92 3.18 -15.49 -9.72
CA LEU A 92 3.85 -14.72 -8.66
C LEU A 92 5.24 -14.25 -9.08
N LEU A 93 5.96 -15.05 -9.86
CA LEU A 93 7.30 -14.73 -10.35
C LEU A 93 7.29 -13.78 -11.56
N SER A 94 6.34 -13.98 -12.49
CA SER A 94 6.39 -13.34 -13.81
C SER A 94 5.41 -12.17 -14.00
N SER A 95 4.23 -12.22 -13.36
CA SER A 95 3.10 -11.33 -13.68
C SER A 95 2.76 -10.34 -12.57
N GLY A 96 3.71 -10.05 -11.67
CA GLY A 96 3.54 -9.03 -10.63
C GLY A 96 2.41 -9.28 -9.62
N LEU A 97 1.79 -10.46 -9.64
CA LEU A 97 0.72 -10.85 -8.71
C LEU A 97 1.21 -11.03 -7.26
N GLY A 98 2.51 -10.86 -7.00
CA GLY A 98 3.05 -10.77 -5.64
C GLY A 98 2.39 -9.67 -4.79
N CYS A 99 1.77 -8.65 -5.42
CA CYS A 99 0.97 -7.66 -4.72
C CYS A 99 -0.36 -8.19 -4.15
N SER A 100 -0.81 -9.36 -4.61
CA SER A 100 -2.00 -10.04 -4.10
C SER A 100 -1.71 -10.89 -2.86
N LEU A 101 -0.43 -11.08 -2.49
CA LEU A 101 -0.05 -11.80 -1.29
C LEU A 101 -0.46 -11.01 -0.03
N PRO A 102 -0.70 -11.70 1.09
CA PRO A 102 -0.96 -11.03 2.35
C PRO A 102 0.26 -10.24 2.84
N PRO A 103 0.06 -9.27 3.74
CA PRO A 103 1.14 -8.63 4.45
C PRO A 103 2.06 -9.68 5.08
N ARG A 104 3.35 -9.40 5.15
CA ARG A 104 4.35 -10.38 5.64
C ARG A 104 4.11 -10.79 7.09
N SER A 105 3.48 -9.93 7.88
CA SER A 105 3.08 -10.17 9.28
C SER A 105 1.80 -10.98 9.44
N VAL A 106 1.07 -11.27 8.36
CA VAL A 106 -0.17 -12.05 8.41
C VAL A 106 0.16 -13.52 8.11
N PRO A 107 -0.14 -14.45 9.03
CA PRO A 107 0.10 -15.87 8.80
C PRO A 107 -0.89 -16.46 7.79
N PHE A 108 -0.43 -17.41 6.96
CA PHE A 108 -1.25 -18.11 5.97
C PHE A 108 -0.74 -19.52 5.67
N ASP A 109 -1.60 -20.33 5.03
CA ASP A 109 -1.27 -21.68 4.57
C ASP A 109 -1.07 -21.73 3.05
N LEU A 110 -0.22 -22.65 2.59
CA LEU A 110 0.11 -22.83 1.17
C LEU A 110 -0.27 -24.21 0.66
N ILE A 111 -1.00 -24.26 -0.46
CA ILE A 111 -1.15 -25.47 -1.28
C ILE A 111 -0.10 -25.41 -2.38
N LEU A 112 0.78 -26.41 -2.42
CA LEU A 112 1.89 -26.48 -3.36
C LEU A 112 1.48 -27.22 -4.64
N PRO A 113 1.97 -26.79 -5.82
CA PRO A 113 1.89 -27.59 -7.03
C PRO A 113 2.79 -28.83 -6.95
N SER A 114 2.47 -29.81 -7.79
CA SER A 114 3.34 -30.97 -8.01
C SER A 114 4.67 -30.58 -8.67
N SER A 115 4.70 -29.44 -9.38
CA SER A 115 5.89 -28.84 -10.00
C SER A 115 5.71 -27.32 -10.09
N PRO A 116 6.71 -26.47 -9.76
CA PRO A 116 8.13 -26.78 -9.51
C PRO A 116 8.41 -27.43 -8.14
N PRO A 117 9.66 -27.89 -7.89
CA PRO A 117 10.03 -28.51 -6.62
C PRO A 117 9.70 -27.61 -5.42
N PRO A 118 9.20 -28.17 -4.30
CA PRO A 118 8.86 -27.41 -3.10
C PRO A 118 9.97 -26.46 -2.64
N LEU A 119 11.24 -26.86 -2.73
CA LEU A 119 12.40 -26.03 -2.31
C LEU A 119 12.44 -24.65 -2.99
N THR A 120 12.07 -24.53 -4.26
CA THR A 120 12.03 -23.24 -4.95
C THR A 120 10.96 -22.32 -4.36
N ILE A 121 9.80 -22.90 -4.05
CA ILE A 121 8.68 -22.19 -3.43
C ILE A 121 9.04 -21.79 -2.00
N LEU A 122 9.62 -22.72 -1.22
CA LEU A 122 10.10 -22.48 0.12
C LEU A 122 11.07 -21.30 0.14
N SER A 123 12.08 -21.31 -0.72
CA SER A 123 13.07 -20.23 -0.83
C SER A 123 12.42 -18.88 -1.13
N PHE A 124 11.41 -18.85 -2.00
CA PHE A 124 10.69 -17.62 -2.32
C PHE A 124 10.02 -17.00 -1.08
N PHE A 125 9.33 -17.81 -0.27
CA PHE A 125 8.58 -17.32 0.89
C PHE A 125 9.45 -17.08 2.14
N THR A 126 10.52 -17.85 2.32
CA THR A 126 11.37 -17.79 3.53
C THR A 126 12.64 -16.97 3.35
N SER A 127 12.99 -16.54 2.12
CA SER A 127 14.20 -15.74 1.92
C SER A 127 14.11 -14.40 2.66
N LYS A 128 15.09 -14.18 3.54
CA LYS A 128 15.34 -12.93 4.27
C LYS A 128 16.00 -11.86 3.40
N LEU A 129 16.32 -12.17 2.14
CA LEU A 129 16.92 -11.23 1.19
C LEU A 129 16.03 -11.07 -0.05
N SER A 130 15.89 -9.83 -0.49
CA SER A 130 15.29 -9.51 -1.78
C SER A 130 16.21 -9.97 -2.91
N SER A 131 15.70 -10.76 -3.85
CA SER A 131 16.48 -11.18 -5.03
C SER A 131 16.84 -10.02 -5.97
N ALA A 132 16.06 -8.92 -5.93
CA ALA A 132 16.27 -7.78 -6.81
C ALA A 132 17.28 -6.76 -6.25
N THR A 133 17.31 -6.59 -4.93
CA THR A 133 18.07 -5.50 -4.27
C THR A 133 19.10 -6.00 -3.26
N ASN A 134 19.09 -7.30 -2.95
CA ASN A 134 19.84 -7.91 -1.86
C ASN A 134 19.62 -7.26 -0.48
N SER A 135 18.55 -6.47 -0.34
CA SER A 135 18.19 -5.84 0.92
C SER A 135 17.53 -6.86 1.84
N SER A 136 17.78 -6.70 3.15
CA SER A 136 17.05 -7.46 4.18
C SER A 136 15.54 -7.25 4.02
N ARG A 137 14.78 -8.33 4.18
CA ARG A 137 13.31 -8.32 4.18
C ARG A 137 12.80 -9.32 5.19
N THR A 138 11.67 -9.01 5.83
CA THR A 138 10.94 -9.98 6.64
C THR A 138 10.45 -11.11 5.73
N PRO A 139 10.66 -12.39 6.05
CA PRO A 139 10.03 -13.48 5.31
C PRO A 139 8.51 -13.43 5.48
N TRP A 140 7.78 -14.14 4.62
CA TRP A 140 6.34 -14.31 4.84
C TRP A 140 6.11 -15.36 5.93
N LEU A 141 5.08 -15.15 6.76
CA LEU A 141 4.67 -16.09 7.80
C LEU A 141 3.83 -17.24 7.22
N VAL A 142 4.48 -18.18 6.53
CA VAL A 142 3.81 -19.44 6.14
C VAL A 142 3.69 -20.33 7.38
N ARG A 143 2.49 -20.83 7.69
CA ARG A 143 2.29 -21.78 8.81
C ARG A 143 2.42 -23.22 8.32
N ASN A 144 1.67 -23.60 7.29
CA ASN A 144 1.67 -24.95 6.75
C ASN A 144 1.92 -25.00 5.24
N TYR A 145 2.55 -26.09 4.79
CA TYR A 145 2.65 -26.46 3.38
C TYR A 145 1.88 -27.76 3.11
N ILE A 146 1.01 -27.73 2.12
CA ILE A 146 0.13 -28.83 1.72
C ILE A 146 0.57 -29.31 0.34
N ILE A 147 1.21 -30.48 0.27
CA ILE A 147 1.88 -30.97 -0.97
C ILE A 147 0.92 -31.73 -1.89
N THR A 148 -0.07 -32.44 -1.35
CA THR A 148 -0.96 -33.26 -2.16
C THR A 148 -2.40 -33.11 -1.73
N LEU A 149 -3.28 -32.92 -2.73
CA LEU A 149 -4.72 -32.95 -2.50
C LEU A 149 -5.32 -34.35 -2.66
N SER A 150 -4.55 -35.34 -3.12
CA SER A 150 -5.03 -36.71 -3.36
C SER A 150 -5.57 -37.41 -2.11
N THR A 151 -5.26 -36.87 -0.93
CA THR A 151 -5.72 -37.35 0.38
C THR A 151 -6.94 -36.60 0.92
N PHE A 152 -7.48 -35.59 0.22
CA PHE A 152 -8.74 -34.95 0.61
C PHE A 152 -9.93 -35.80 0.13
N SER A 153 -10.95 -35.91 1.00
CA SER A 153 -12.25 -36.49 0.64
C SER A 153 -12.90 -35.65 -0.47
N THR A 154 -13.61 -36.31 -1.40
CA THR A 154 -14.30 -35.67 -2.53
C THR A 154 -15.32 -34.62 -2.09
N GLU A 155 -15.81 -34.70 -0.84
CA GLU A 155 -16.75 -33.72 -0.27
C GLU A 155 -16.16 -32.32 -0.08
N PHE A 156 -14.83 -32.21 -0.02
CA PHE A 156 -14.12 -30.93 0.05
C PHE A 156 -13.67 -30.43 -1.31
N LEU A 157 -14.04 -31.11 -2.41
CA LEU A 157 -13.64 -30.74 -3.75
C LEU A 157 -14.85 -30.24 -4.55
N THR A 158 -14.67 -29.14 -5.27
CA THR A 158 -15.63 -28.67 -6.26
C THR A 158 -14.94 -28.31 -7.57
N ASP A 159 -15.71 -28.39 -8.64
CA ASP A 159 -15.42 -27.85 -9.97
C ASP A 159 -16.10 -26.49 -10.20
N VAL A 160 -16.85 -25.96 -9.23
CA VAL A 160 -17.51 -24.67 -9.34
C VAL A 160 -16.47 -23.53 -9.45
N PRO A 161 -16.55 -22.70 -10.50
CA PRO A 161 -15.66 -21.56 -10.68
C PRO A 161 -15.64 -20.62 -9.47
N GLN A 162 -14.51 -19.97 -9.25
CA GLN A 162 -14.41 -18.93 -8.23
C GLN A 162 -15.22 -17.69 -8.64
N SER A 163 -15.95 -17.09 -7.69
CA SER A 163 -16.59 -15.80 -7.91
C SER A 163 -15.53 -14.74 -8.22
N ILE A 164 -15.86 -13.82 -9.12
CA ILE A 164 -15.03 -12.66 -9.44
C ILE A 164 -15.84 -11.42 -9.07
N PRO A 165 -15.35 -10.55 -8.16
CA PRO A 165 -14.09 -10.68 -7.42
C PRO A 165 -14.10 -11.83 -6.41
N GLY A 166 -12.96 -12.50 -6.24
CA GLY A 166 -12.75 -13.50 -5.17
C GLY A 166 -12.46 -12.85 -3.82
N PRO A 167 -12.13 -13.63 -2.77
CA PRO A 167 -11.61 -13.09 -1.51
C PRO A 167 -10.31 -12.30 -1.74
N ARG A 168 -10.02 -11.33 -0.86
CA ARG A 168 -8.73 -10.59 -0.85
C ARG A 168 -7.82 -11.12 0.25
N LEU A 169 -6.54 -11.23 -0.04
CA LEU A 169 -5.51 -11.51 0.98
C LEU A 169 -4.83 -10.22 1.48
N TRP A 170 -5.14 -9.09 0.85
CA TRP A 170 -4.63 -7.77 1.21
C TRP A 170 -5.79 -6.87 1.64
N LYS A 171 -5.45 -5.81 2.35
CA LYS A 171 -6.38 -4.74 2.71
C LYS A 171 -5.99 -3.44 2.01
N PRO A 172 -6.96 -2.63 1.56
CA PRO A 172 -6.67 -1.28 1.10
C PRO A 172 -6.09 -0.44 2.24
N SER A 173 -5.59 0.75 1.91
CA SER A 173 -5.24 1.76 2.91
C SER A 173 -6.47 2.17 3.74
N VAL A 174 -6.25 2.54 5.01
CA VAL A 174 -7.32 2.89 5.96
C VAL A 174 -8.11 4.09 5.45
N ILE A 175 -7.43 5.11 4.90
CA ILE A 175 -8.15 6.27 4.34
C ILE A 175 -9.06 5.86 3.18
N VAL A 176 -8.65 4.87 2.37
CA VAL A 176 -9.40 4.38 1.21
C VAL A 176 -10.66 3.63 1.66
N GLU A 177 -10.51 2.73 2.63
CA GLU A 177 -11.61 1.91 3.16
C GLU A 177 -12.62 2.72 3.95
N GLU A 178 -12.15 3.58 4.87
CA GLU A 178 -13.00 4.25 5.84
C GLU A 178 -13.52 5.60 5.31
N VAL A 179 -12.67 6.40 4.65
CA VAL A 179 -13.02 7.79 4.29
C VAL A 179 -13.48 7.88 2.84
N LEU A 180 -12.68 7.38 1.89
CA LEU A 180 -12.99 7.56 0.47
C LEU A 180 -14.25 6.81 0.06
N CYS A 181 -14.50 5.63 0.65
CA CYS A 181 -15.73 4.89 0.41
C CYS A 181 -16.98 5.67 0.84
N GLU A 182 -16.96 6.35 1.98
CA GLU A 182 -18.09 7.16 2.43
C GLU A 182 -18.38 8.30 1.47
N ILE A 183 -17.33 9.02 1.06
CA ILE A 183 -17.43 10.10 0.08
C ILE A 183 -17.96 9.56 -1.26
N LEU A 184 -17.51 8.38 -1.70
CA LEU A 184 -17.96 7.76 -2.95
C LEU A 184 -19.41 7.28 -2.89
N ARG A 185 -19.91 6.88 -1.71
CA ARG A 185 -21.33 6.50 -1.49
C ARG A 185 -22.30 7.67 -1.60
N GLU A 186 -21.86 8.92 -1.42
CA GLU A 186 -22.69 10.11 -1.66
C GLU A 186 -23.23 10.19 -3.11
N GLY A 187 -22.67 9.37 -4.03
CA GLY A 187 -23.08 9.30 -5.42
C GLY A 187 -22.48 10.39 -6.31
N GLY A 188 -22.80 10.33 -7.60
CA GLY A 188 -22.27 11.21 -8.62
C GLY A 188 -21.37 10.49 -9.62
N GLU A 189 -21.45 10.93 -10.87
CA GLU A 189 -20.62 10.45 -11.97
C GLU A 189 -19.26 11.17 -11.93
N GLY A 190 -18.20 10.46 -12.31
CA GLY A 190 -16.89 11.05 -12.49
C GLY A 190 -15.73 10.10 -12.28
N SER A 191 -14.55 10.61 -12.59
CA SER A 191 -13.28 9.89 -12.52
C SER A 191 -12.69 9.98 -11.12
N VAL A 192 -12.07 8.89 -10.66
CA VAL A 192 -11.28 8.81 -9.43
C VAL A 192 -9.83 8.52 -9.79
N VAL A 193 -8.90 9.34 -9.30
CA VAL A 193 -7.50 9.32 -9.73
C VAL A 193 -6.58 9.02 -8.55
N ASP A 194 -5.80 7.94 -8.64
CA ASP A 194 -4.78 7.53 -7.68
C ASP A 194 -3.39 8.00 -8.11
N LEU A 195 -2.79 8.90 -7.33
CA LEU A 195 -1.49 9.51 -7.57
C LEU A 195 -0.39 8.66 -6.93
N GLY A 196 0.36 7.92 -7.75
CA GLY A 196 1.38 7.00 -7.27
C GLY A 196 0.81 5.61 -6.94
N SER A 197 -0.10 5.11 -7.79
CA SER A 197 -0.89 3.90 -7.56
C SER A 197 -0.09 2.60 -7.29
N GLY A 198 1.20 2.56 -7.66
CA GLY A 198 2.12 1.48 -7.27
C GLY A 198 1.78 0.12 -7.86
N ALA A 199 1.02 -0.68 -7.12
CA ALA A 199 0.52 -1.98 -7.57
C ALA A 199 -0.99 -1.99 -7.87
N GLY A 200 -1.67 -0.85 -7.67
CA GLY A 200 -3.08 -0.67 -8.01
C GLY A 200 -4.05 -1.37 -7.06
N ARG A 201 -3.65 -1.68 -5.82
CA ARG A 201 -4.51 -2.34 -4.82
C ARG A 201 -5.69 -1.45 -4.43
N ASP A 202 -5.44 -0.21 -4.05
CA ASP A 202 -6.51 0.70 -3.65
C ASP A 202 -7.49 0.98 -4.82
N VAL A 203 -6.97 1.16 -6.03
CA VAL A 203 -7.77 1.23 -7.27
C VAL A 203 -8.65 -0.02 -7.45
N ALA A 204 -8.08 -1.22 -7.31
CA ALA A 204 -8.83 -2.46 -7.45
C ALA A 204 -9.96 -2.55 -6.41
N PHE A 205 -9.66 -2.20 -5.16
CA PHE A 205 -10.64 -2.19 -4.07
C PHE A 205 -11.79 -1.23 -4.37
N LEU A 206 -11.49 0.00 -4.77
CA LEU A 206 -12.54 0.98 -5.08
C LEU A 206 -13.38 0.53 -6.28
N ALA A 207 -12.75 0.03 -7.35
CA ALA A 207 -13.46 -0.43 -8.54
C ALA A 207 -14.39 -1.63 -8.27
N GLU A 208 -14.04 -2.52 -7.33
CA GLU A 208 -14.92 -3.60 -6.89
C GLU A 208 -16.19 -3.09 -6.19
N ASN A 209 -16.07 -1.99 -5.44
CA ASN A 209 -17.17 -1.46 -4.62
C ASN A 209 -18.02 -0.42 -5.36
N PHE A 210 -17.48 0.20 -6.41
CA PHE A 210 -18.11 1.30 -7.14
C PHE A 210 -18.01 1.06 -8.66
N PRO A 211 -18.66 0.02 -9.21
CA PRO A 211 -18.49 -0.42 -10.60
C PRO A 211 -19.02 0.59 -11.65
N ASN A 212 -19.72 1.64 -11.22
CA ASN A 212 -20.23 2.69 -12.11
C ASN A 212 -19.29 3.91 -12.21
N SER A 213 -18.09 3.82 -11.64
CA SER A 213 -17.08 4.88 -11.68
C SER A 213 -15.86 4.45 -12.48
N HIS A 214 -15.13 5.41 -13.04
CA HIS A 214 -13.87 5.17 -13.73
C HIS A 214 -12.69 5.48 -12.80
N PHE A 215 -11.75 4.54 -12.71
CA PHE A 215 -10.60 4.65 -11.82
C PHE A 215 -9.30 4.71 -12.62
N TYR A 216 -8.46 5.68 -12.29
CA TYR A 216 -7.19 5.91 -12.97
C TYR A 216 -6.05 5.76 -11.99
N GLY A 217 -5.25 4.70 -12.15
CA GLY A 217 -3.99 4.57 -11.43
C GLY A 217 -2.88 5.29 -12.20
N ILE A 218 -2.26 6.31 -11.61
CA ILE A 218 -1.11 7.01 -12.20
C ILE A 218 0.18 6.53 -11.58
N ASP A 219 1.12 6.10 -12.41
CA ASP A 219 2.48 5.72 -11.99
C ASP A 219 3.43 5.77 -13.19
N ASN A 220 4.69 6.16 -12.97
CA ASN A 220 5.72 6.20 -14.03
C ASN A 220 6.71 5.03 -13.97
N HIS A 221 6.59 4.16 -12.97
CA HIS A 221 7.49 3.04 -12.79
C HIS A 221 7.17 1.93 -13.79
N LYS A 222 8.19 1.48 -14.54
CA LYS A 222 8.05 0.45 -15.60
C LYS A 222 7.42 -0.87 -15.11
N GLY A 223 7.56 -1.16 -13.81
CA GLY A 223 6.97 -2.34 -13.18
C GLY A 223 5.50 -2.21 -12.78
N SER A 224 4.90 -1.01 -12.79
CA SER A 224 3.53 -0.82 -12.31
C SER A 224 2.50 -1.46 -13.25
N SER A 225 2.70 -1.38 -14.57
CA SER A 225 1.85 -2.10 -15.54
C SER A 225 1.88 -3.61 -15.35
N LYS A 226 3.05 -4.17 -15.02
CA LYS A 226 3.22 -5.60 -14.73
C LYS A 226 2.52 -6.03 -13.45
N ARG A 227 2.11 -5.11 -12.56
CA ARG A 227 1.41 -5.43 -11.30
C ARG A 227 -0.08 -5.07 -11.37
N CYS A 228 -0.39 -3.85 -11.79
CA CYS A 228 -1.76 -3.32 -11.80
C CYS A 228 -2.66 -4.11 -12.76
N LEU A 229 -2.27 -4.28 -14.02
CA LEU A 229 -3.15 -4.88 -15.03
C LEU A 229 -3.49 -6.34 -14.71
N PRO A 230 -2.53 -7.21 -14.34
CA PRO A 230 -2.85 -8.58 -13.93
C PRO A 230 -3.72 -8.62 -12.68
N LEU A 231 -3.47 -7.74 -11.70
CA LEU A 231 -4.32 -7.62 -10.52
C LEU A 231 -5.75 -7.25 -10.93
N TRP A 232 -5.97 -6.13 -11.62
CA TRP A 232 -7.30 -5.66 -12.01
C TRP A 232 -8.06 -6.68 -12.85
N CYS A 233 -7.38 -7.36 -13.77
CA CYS A 233 -7.96 -8.45 -14.56
C CYS A 233 -8.41 -9.62 -13.68
N SER A 234 -7.58 -10.05 -12.72
CA SER A 234 -7.92 -11.14 -11.80
C SER A 234 -9.08 -10.80 -10.85
N ARG A 235 -9.33 -9.50 -10.64
CA ARG A 235 -10.41 -8.98 -9.80
C ARG A 235 -11.68 -8.66 -10.59
N GLY A 236 -11.64 -8.76 -11.91
CA GLY A 236 -12.80 -8.48 -12.78
C GLY A 236 -13.13 -6.99 -12.89
N VAL A 237 -12.16 -6.10 -12.68
CA VAL A 237 -12.35 -4.64 -12.68
C VAL A 237 -11.61 -3.94 -13.83
N SER A 238 -11.12 -4.70 -14.82
CA SER A 238 -10.36 -4.15 -15.95
C SER A 238 -11.15 -3.16 -16.81
N GLU A 239 -12.47 -3.31 -16.92
CA GLU A 239 -13.30 -2.43 -17.76
C GLU A 239 -13.49 -1.03 -17.16
N THR A 240 -13.32 -0.89 -15.85
CA THR A 240 -13.52 0.37 -15.10
C THR A 240 -12.23 0.96 -14.58
N THR A 241 -11.09 0.32 -14.86
CA THR A 241 -9.77 0.73 -14.37
C THR A 241 -8.81 1.02 -15.51
N HIS A 242 -8.04 2.10 -15.37
CA HIS A 242 -7.12 2.59 -16.37
C HIS A 242 -5.75 2.86 -15.73
N LEU A 243 -4.69 2.34 -16.33
CA LEU A 243 -3.33 2.64 -15.91
C LEU A 243 -2.77 3.74 -16.80
N VAL A 244 -2.32 4.82 -16.18
CA VAL A 244 -1.81 6.00 -16.88
C VAL A 244 -0.34 6.20 -16.53
N ASN A 245 0.52 6.12 -17.54
CA ASN A 245 1.97 6.26 -17.37
C ASN A 245 2.40 7.72 -17.50
N ILE A 246 2.18 8.49 -16.44
CA ILE A 246 2.60 9.90 -16.36
C ILE A 246 3.64 10.05 -15.25
N ASN A 247 4.75 10.73 -15.58
CA ASN A 247 5.66 11.23 -14.56
C ASN A 247 5.04 12.45 -13.89
N LEU A 248 4.53 12.27 -12.66
CA LEU A 248 3.90 13.32 -11.85
C LEU A 248 4.83 14.50 -11.47
N LYS A 249 6.10 14.51 -11.92
CA LYS A 249 6.96 15.71 -11.90
C LYS A 249 6.74 16.63 -13.11
N LYS A 250 6.12 16.13 -14.18
CA LYS A 250 5.69 16.90 -15.37
C LYS A 250 4.24 17.35 -15.17
N LEU A 251 4.08 18.43 -14.40
CA LEU A 251 2.77 18.89 -13.94
C LEU A 251 1.84 19.26 -15.09
N ASP A 252 2.38 19.91 -16.12
CA ASP A 252 1.68 20.24 -17.36
C ASP A 252 0.99 19.03 -17.99
N VAL A 253 1.72 17.93 -18.16
CA VAL A 253 1.19 16.69 -18.73
C VAL A 253 0.11 16.07 -17.84
N PHE A 254 0.30 16.10 -16.51
CA PHE A 254 -0.69 15.59 -15.57
C PHE A 254 -1.98 16.41 -15.58
N PHE A 255 -1.90 17.74 -15.59
CA PHE A 255 -3.08 18.60 -15.59
C PHE A 255 -3.81 18.59 -16.93
N GLU A 256 -3.10 18.44 -18.06
CA GLU A 256 -3.72 18.18 -19.36
C GLU A 256 -4.53 16.87 -19.33
N PHE A 257 -3.95 15.80 -18.79
CA PHE A 257 -4.66 14.54 -18.59
C PHE A 257 -5.90 14.71 -17.69
N LEU A 258 -5.73 15.39 -16.56
CA LEU A 258 -6.79 15.59 -15.57
C LEU A 258 -7.99 16.34 -16.17
N GLU A 259 -7.73 17.36 -16.99
CA GLU A 259 -8.76 18.10 -17.72
C GLU A 259 -9.53 17.18 -18.68
N GLY A 260 -8.84 16.26 -19.36
CA GLY A 260 -9.46 15.28 -20.25
C GLY A 260 -10.31 14.20 -19.54
N GLN A 261 -10.17 14.03 -18.22
CA GLN A 261 -10.94 13.03 -17.44
C GLN A 261 -12.13 13.63 -16.69
N ARG A 262 -12.49 14.89 -16.96
CA ARG A 262 -13.56 15.55 -16.22
C ARG A 262 -14.96 15.02 -16.60
N PRO A 263 -15.90 14.99 -15.63
CA PRO A 263 -15.77 15.45 -14.24
C PRO A 263 -14.84 14.56 -13.40
N VAL A 264 -13.91 15.16 -12.66
CA VAL A 264 -13.04 14.43 -11.72
C VAL A 264 -13.67 14.54 -10.35
N ARG A 265 -14.08 13.41 -9.78
CA ARG A 265 -14.70 13.40 -8.47
C ARG A 265 -13.66 13.52 -7.36
N MET A 266 -12.54 12.84 -7.55
CA MET A 266 -11.53 12.70 -6.51
C MET A 266 -10.14 12.46 -7.08
N CYS A 267 -9.15 13.10 -6.48
CA CYS A 267 -7.74 12.72 -6.57
C CYS A 267 -7.29 12.24 -5.19
N TYR A 268 -6.57 11.12 -5.10
CA TYR A 268 -6.00 10.67 -3.85
C TYR A 268 -4.57 10.15 -4.00
N ALA A 269 -3.81 10.13 -2.91
CA ALA A 269 -2.45 9.61 -2.87
C ALA A 269 -2.22 8.76 -1.61
N VAL A 270 -1.73 7.53 -1.75
CA VAL A 270 -1.37 6.67 -0.61
C VAL A 270 0.14 6.45 -0.61
N ARG A 271 0.81 6.91 0.45
CA ARG A 271 2.28 6.85 0.64
C ARG A 271 3.07 7.45 -0.53
N TYR A 272 2.48 8.43 -1.20
CA TYR A 272 3.09 9.19 -2.29
C TYR A 272 3.05 10.68 -1.99
N LEU A 273 4.21 11.34 -2.08
CA LEU A 273 4.33 12.78 -1.84
C LEU A 273 5.14 13.46 -2.94
N ASN A 274 4.54 14.48 -3.54
CA ASN A 274 5.17 15.42 -4.46
C ASN A 274 4.64 16.82 -4.14
N ARG A 275 5.39 17.59 -3.34
CA ARG A 275 4.97 18.91 -2.84
C ARG A 275 4.58 19.89 -3.94
N PRO A 276 5.36 20.05 -5.04
CA PRO A 276 4.93 20.86 -6.18
C PRO A 276 3.56 20.46 -6.75
N LEU A 277 3.30 19.15 -6.87
CA LEU A 277 2.00 18.65 -7.30
C LEU A 277 0.88 19.01 -6.31
N MET A 278 1.10 18.83 -5.00
CA MET A 278 0.11 19.16 -3.97
C MET A 278 -0.25 20.65 -3.99
N ALA A 279 0.76 21.52 -4.10
CA ALA A 279 0.56 22.96 -4.20
C ALA A 279 -0.26 23.36 -5.45
N GLU A 280 -0.09 22.66 -6.57
CA GLU A 280 -0.81 22.96 -7.80
C GLU A 280 -2.22 22.37 -7.83
N LEU A 281 -2.43 21.19 -7.23
CA LEU A 281 -3.77 20.62 -6.99
C LEU A 281 -4.60 21.55 -6.11
N GLY A 282 -4.02 22.14 -5.07
CA GLY A 282 -4.68 23.11 -4.18
C GLY A 282 -5.24 24.34 -4.90
N LYS A 283 -4.76 24.64 -6.11
CA LYS A 283 -5.23 25.76 -6.95
C LYS A 283 -6.13 25.33 -8.11
N SER A 284 -5.92 24.14 -8.65
CA SER A 284 -6.45 23.73 -9.98
C SER A 284 -7.71 22.86 -9.90
N MET A 285 -8.03 22.31 -8.74
CA MET A 285 -9.25 21.50 -8.55
C MET A 285 -10.50 22.40 -8.54
N ARG A 286 -11.59 21.90 -9.12
CA ARG A 286 -12.88 22.61 -9.25
C ARG A 286 -13.72 22.47 -7.99
N GLU A 287 -14.68 23.36 -7.82
CA GLU A 287 -15.69 23.31 -6.76
C GLU A 287 -16.32 21.91 -6.66
N GLY A 288 -16.42 21.39 -5.44
CA GLY A 288 -16.94 20.06 -5.15
C GLY A 288 -15.94 18.89 -5.32
N GLU A 289 -14.82 19.08 -6.04
CA GLU A 289 -13.81 18.02 -6.20
C GLU A 289 -13.08 17.75 -4.87
N VAL A 290 -12.69 16.49 -4.67
CA VAL A 290 -12.09 16.02 -3.41
C VAL A 290 -10.61 15.66 -3.60
N PHE A 291 -9.77 16.10 -2.67
CA PHE A 291 -8.40 15.62 -2.55
C PHE A 291 -8.21 14.85 -1.25
N ALA A 292 -7.51 13.71 -1.31
CA ALA A 292 -7.15 12.94 -0.12
C ALA A 292 -5.71 12.44 -0.16
N ILE A 293 -5.09 12.30 1.02
CA ILE A 293 -3.75 11.73 1.15
C ILE A 293 -3.62 10.95 2.46
N GLU A 294 -2.99 9.78 2.38
CA GLU A 294 -2.38 9.10 3.52
C GLU A 294 -0.87 9.09 3.32
N HIS A 295 -0.11 9.78 4.18
CA HIS A 295 1.35 9.82 4.04
C HIS A 295 2.07 9.98 5.39
N PHE A 296 3.35 9.63 5.45
CA PHE A 296 4.14 9.77 6.67
C PHE A 296 4.21 11.23 7.12
N VAL A 297 4.05 11.43 8.43
CA VAL A 297 4.09 12.74 9.09
C VAL A 297 5.02 12.69 10.29
N VAL A 298 5.67 13.81 10.60
CA VAL A 298 6.45 13.95 11.84
C VAL A 298 5.56 13.79 13.07
N ASN A 299 6.16 13.40 14.19
CA ASN A 299 5.51 13.39 15.49
C ASN A 299 5.21 14.81 15.99
N GLU A 300 4.48 14.94 17.09
CA GLU A 300 4.11 16.23 17.70
C GLU A 300 5.33 17.11 18.07
N ASP A 301 6.45 16.47 18.43
CA ASP A 301 7.73 17.13 18.72
C ASP A 301 8.56 17.45 17.46
N GLY A 302 8.03 17.17 16.27
CA GLY A 302 8.73 17.34 14.98
C GLY A 302 9.69 16.21 14.62
N SER A 303 9.83 15.17 15.45
CA SER A 303 10.72 14.05 15.20
C SER A 303 10.15 13.02 14.21
N PHE A 304 11.03 12.27 13.55
CA PHE A 304 10.67 11.05 12.82
C PHE A 304 11.79 10.01 13.04
N PRO A 305 11.70 9.17 14.08
CA PRO A 305 12.79 8.30 14.53
C PRO A 305 12.92 7.02 13.68
N PHE A 306 12.80 7.16 12.35
CA PHE A 306 12.89 6.07 11.40
C PHE A 306 13.79 6.47 10.23
N ASP A 307 14.61 5.55 9.74
CA ASP A 307 15.52 5.81 8.62
C ASP A 307 14.79 6.00 7.29
N HIS A 308 13.59 5.42 7.16
CA HIS A 308 12.81 5.42 5.93
C HIS A 308 11.30 5.70 6.14
N PRO A 309 10.72 6.62 5.34
CA PRO A 309 11.37 7.46 4.32
C PRO A 309 12.30 8.50 4.95
N ARG A 310 13.09 9.21 4.12
CA ARG A 310 13.96 10.28 4.63
C ARG A 310 13.10 11.39 5.22
N ILE A 311 13.58 12.08 6.26
CA ILE A 311 12.81 13.18 6.90
C ILE A 311 12.32 14.24 5.90
N ALA A 312 13.10 14.56 4.86
CA ALA A 312 12.70 15.49 3.80
C ALA A 312 11.51 15.00 2.95
N GLU A 313 11.16 13.73 3.01
CA GLU A 313 10.03 13.08 2.33
C GLU A 313 8.85 12.84 3.30
N VAL A 314 8.96 13.25 4.55
CA VAL A 314 7.91 13.19 5.59
C VAL A 314 7.21 14.55 5.65
N LEU A 315 5.89 14.57 5.88
CA LEU A 315 5.09 15.78 6.03
C LEU A 315 5.34 16.47 7.38
N GLN A 316 5.26 17.79 7.40
CA GLN A 316 5.04 18.55 8.65
C GLN A 316 3.55 18.53 9.03
N LEU A 317 3.23 18.71 10.32
CA LEU A 317 1.86 18.56 10.88
C LEU A 317 0.81 19.51 10.27
N ASP A 318 1.24 20.66 9.76
CA ASP A 318 0.42 21.74 9.20
C ASP A 318 0.62 21.89 7.68
N GLU A 319 1.39 20.99 7.07
CA GLU A 319 1.86 21.16 5.70
C GLU A 319 0.71 21.07 4.70
N MET A 320 -0.26 20.19 4.95
CA MET A 320 -1.38 19.98 4.05
C MET A 320 -2.35 21.17 4.06
N GLU A 321 -2.58 21.80 5.21
CA GLU A 321 -3.41 23.00 5.33
C GLU A 321 -2.82 24.19 4.56
N ARG A 322 -1.48 24.24 4.44
CA ARG A 322 -0.82 25.26 3.63
C ARG A 322 -1.07 25.06 2.13
N PHE A 323 -1.16 23.82 1.66
CA PHE A 323 -1.54 23.52 0.27
C PHE A 323 -3.05 23.70 0.02
N PHE A 324 -3.88 23.43 1.03
CA PHE A 324 -5.34 23.42 0.95
C PHE A 324 -5.96 24.35 2.01
N PRO A 325 -5.82 25.68 1.84
CA PRO A 325 -6.21 26.63 2.88
C PRO A 325 -7.73 26.65 3.11
N GLU A 326 -8.15 26.69 4.38
CA GLU A 326 -9.56 26.61 4.80
C GLU A 326 -10.48 27.67 4.17
N LYS A 327 -9.94 28.80 3.72
CA LYS A 327 -10.74 29.82 3.03
C LYS A 327 -11.35 29.28 1.73
N ASP A 328 -10.64 28.38 1.04
CA ASP A 328 -11.03 27.82 -0.26
C ASP A 328 -11.42 26.33 -0.19
N TRP A 329 -11.18 25.68 0.96
CA TRP A 329 -11.33 24.24 1.14
C TRP A 329 -12.07 23.91 2.44
N THR A 330 -12.84 22.83 2.41
CA THR A 330 -13.48 22.25 3.59
C THR A 330 -12.75 20.97 3.97
N VAL A 331 -12.19 20.91 5.18
CA VAL A 331 -11.56 19.70 5.72
C VAL A 331 -12.66 18.70 6.07
N LEU A 332 -12.63 17.54 5.38
CA LEU A 332 -13.58 16.44 5.61
C LEU A 332 -13.02 15.44 6.63
N HIS A 333 -11.71 15.22 6.61
CA HIS A 333 -11.03 14.29 7.51
C HIS A 333 -9.60 14.75 7.78
N LYS A 334 -9.18 14.75 9.05
CA LYS A 334 -7.78 14.93 9.45
C LYS A 334 -7.52 14.07 10.69
N LYS A 335 -6.68 13.05 10.56
CA LYS A 335 -6.31 12.17 11.67
C LYS A 335 -4.88 11.68 11.51
N ILE A 336 -4.14 11.64 12.62
CA ILE A 336 -2.85 10.96 12.66
C ILE A 336 -3.10 9.53 13.18
N VAL A 337 -2.63 8.54 12.44
CA VAL A 337 -2.71 7.12 12.78
C VAL A 337 -1.33 6.49 12.79
N LYS A 338 -1.21 5.27 13.33
CA LYS A 338 0.02 4.50 13.31
C LYS A 338 -0.05 3.42 12.23
N ASP A 339 1.01 3.27 11.44
CA ASP A 339 1.10 2.18 10.48
C ASP A 339 1.23 0.83 11.20
N SER A 340 0.72 -0.23 10.57
CA SER A 340 0.74 -1.59 11.14
C SER A 340 2.11 -2.25 11.14
N ASP A 341 3.07 -1.68 10.41
CA ASP A 341 4.35 -2.32 10.12
C ASP A 341 5.40 -1.95 11.18
N ALA A 342 5.63 -0.65 11.40
CA ALA A 342 6.68 -0.15 12.27
C ALA A 342 6.18 0.88 13.30
N GLY A 343 4.86 1.09 13.39
CA GLY A 343 4.28 2.12 14.25
C GLY A 343 4.62 3.55 13.80
N ARG A 344 4.90 3.75 12.50
CA ARG A 344 5.19 5.07 11.93
C ARG A 344 3.92 5.93 11.91
N SER A 345 4.06 7.21 12.22
CA SER A 345 2.96 8.17 12.15
C SER A 345 2.57 8.44 10.69
N LEU A 346 1.29 8.30 10.38
CA LEU A 346 0.67 8.60 9.09
C LEU A 346 -0.39 9.68 9.29
N LEU A 347 -0.39 10.71 8.45
CA LEU A 347 -1.48 11.66 8.35
C LEU A 347 -2.49 11.18 7.31
N ASN A 348 -3.73 10.98 7.74
CA ASN A 348 -4.90 10.82 6.88
C ASN A 348 -5.56 12.19 6.75
N PHE A 349 -5.53 12.78 5.57
CA PHE A 349 -6.04 14.11 5.29
C PHE A 349 -6.95 14.08 4.06
N CYS A 350 -8.16 14.64 4.17
CA CYS A 350 -9.13 14.71 3.09
C CYS A 350 -9.83 16.07 3.10
N VAL A 351 -9.92 16.71 1.94
CA VAL A 351 -10.52 18.04 1.75
C VAL A 351 -11.43 18.06 0.52
N ARG A 352 -12.43 18.94 0.54
CA ARG A 352 -13.32 19.23 -0.59
C ARG A 352 -13.21 20.69 -0.97
N ARG A 353 -13.11 20.97 -2.26
CA ARG A 353 -13.06 22.35 -2.77
C ARG A 353 -14.42 23.02 -2.53
N LYS A 354 -14.41 24.22 -1.96
CA LYS A 354 -15.60 25.05 -1.72
C LYS A 354 -16.16 25.65 -3.00
#